data_AF-A0A1J4VRG2-F1
#
_entry.id   AF-A0A1J4VRG2-F1
#
_cell.length_a   1.000
_cell.length_b   1.000
_cell.length_c   1.000
_cell.angle_alpha   90.00
_cell.angle_beta   90.00
_cell.angle_gamma   90.00
#
_symmetry.space_group_name_H-M   'P 1'
#
loop_
_entity.id
_entity.type
_entity.pdbx_description
1 polymer ?
#
loop_
_entity_poly.entity_id
_entity_poly.type
_entity_poly.pdbx_seq_one_letter_code
_entity_poly.pdbx_strand_id
1 'polypeptide(L)'
;MTPLTWKEGTIKFAFWAMNIGLFAMCVFSLLPVGLMQTWASADQGYWYARSSEFLQTPLLQFVRWMRVPGDTIFALGALAFVVFVLRTVFGKATVRKG
;
A
#
# COMPACT_ATOMS: atom_id res chain seq x y z
N MET A 1 24.87 -20.64 -21.27
CA MET A 1 24.26 -19.79 -20.22
C MET A 1 22.87 -20.35 -19.96
N THR A 2 22.63 -20.93 -18.79
CA THR A 2 21.33 -21.54 -18.47
C THR A 2 20.30 -20.43 -18.24
N PRO A 3 19.17 -20.41 -18.97
CA PRO A 3 18.17 -19.37 -18.78
C PRO A 3 17.58 -19.51 -17.37
N LEU A 4 17.70 -18.47 -16.54
CA LEU A 4 16.89 -18.36 -15.34
C LEU A 4 15.43 -18.41 -15.78
N THR A 5 14.66 -19.39 -15.30
CA THR A 5 13.22 -19.45 -15.55
C THR A 5 12.54 -18.41 -14.67
N TRP A 6 12.43 -17.19 -15.21
CA TRP A 6 11.73 -16.07 -14.58
C TRP A 6 10.25 -16.40 -14.44
N LYS A 7 9.75 -16.48 -13.20
CA LYS A 7 8.31 -16.63 -12.93
C LYS A 7 7.63 -15.27 -13.04
N GLU A 8 7.29 -14.87 -14.27
CA GLU A 8 6.60 -13.60 -14.58
C GLU A 8 5.31 -13.40 -13.78
N GLY A 9 4.59 -14.49 -13.47
CA GLY A 9 3.34 -14.44 -12.71
C GLY A 9 3.49 -13.85 -11.31
N THR A 10 4.60 -14.11 -10.60
CA THR A 10 4.83 -13.59 -9.25
C THR A 10 5.13 -12.09 -9.27
N ILE A 11 5.89 -11.62 -10.26
CA ILE A 11 6.15 -10.19 -10.45
C ILE A 11 4.89 -9.44 -10.86
N LYS A 12 4.12 -9.99 -11.82
CA LYS A 12 2.87 -9.37 -12.26
C LYS A 12 1.90 -9.22 -11.09
N PHE A 13 1.78 -10.25 -10.25
CA PHE A 13 0.96 -10.18 -9.04
C PHE A 13 1.47 -9.09 -8.07
N ALA A 14 2.77 -9.07 -7.76
CA ALA A 14 3.35 -8.09 -6.86
C ALA A 14 3.14 -6.64 -7.37
N PHE A 15 3.35 -6.42 -8.66
CA PHE A 15 3.13 -5.12 -9.30
C PHE A 15 1.68 -4.65 -9.15
N TRP A 16 0.70 -5.48 -9.50
CA TRP A 16 -0.71 -5.11 -9.41
C TRP A 16 -1.17 -4.94 -7.96
N ALA A 17 -0.76 -5.83 -7.05
CA ALA A 17 -1.09 -5.73 -5.64
C ALA A 17 -0.55 -4.43 -5.01
N MET A 18 0.70 -4.06 -5.29
CA MET A 18 1.28 -2.82 -4.77
C MET A 18 0.60 -1.57 -5.35
N ASN A 19 0.32 -1.52 -6.65
CA ASN A 19 -0.34 -0.36 -7.25
C ASN A 19 -1.79 -0.22 -6.78
N ILE A 20 -2.55 -1.31 -6.73
CA ILE A 20 -3.94 -1.29 -6.23
C ILE A 20 -3.96 -0.93 -4.74
N GLY A 21 -3.06 -1.50 -3.94
CA GLY A 21 -2.96 -1.19 -2.52
C GLY A 21 -2.66 0.28 -2.28
N LEU A 22 -1.68 0.84 -2.99
CA LEU A 22 -1.33 2.26 -2.90
C LEU A 22 -2.49 3.17 -3.34
N PHE A 23 -3.12 2.84 -4.47
CA PHE A 23 -4.29 3.58 -4.97
C PHE A 23 -5.42 3.60 -3.94
N ALA A 24 -5.73 2.43 -3.36
CA ALA A 24 -6.76 2.30 -2.33
C ALA A 24 -6.46 3.15 -1.08
N MET A 25 -5.21 3.18 -0.59
CA MET A 25 -4.83 4.05 0.54
C MET A 25 -5.06 5.53 0.23
N CYS A 26 -4.67 5.95 -0.98
CA CYS A 26 -4.78 7.33 -1.41
C CYS A 26 -6.24 7.75 -1.50
N VAL A 27 -7.06 6.95 -2.18
CA VAL A 27 -8.46 7.31 -2.47
C VAL A 27 -9.37 7.15 -1.25
N PHE A 28 -9.24 6.07 -0.49
CA PHE A 28 -10.19 5.78 0.59
C PHE A 28 -9.82 6.44 1.91
N SER A 29 -8.57 6.82 2.13
CA SER A 29 -8.12 7.35 3.41
C SER A 29 -7.42 8.70 3.31
N LEU A 30 -6.29 8.79 2.60
CA LEU A 30 -5.46 10.00 2.60
C LEU A 30 -6.18 11.20 1.99
N LEU A 31 -6.85 11.02 0.85
CA LEU A 31 -7.55 12.09 0.15
C LEU A 31 -8.76 12.60 0.95
N PRO A 32 -9.67 11.75 1.45
CA PRO A 32 -10.80 12.22 2.26
C PRO A 32 -10.35 12.91 3.56
N VAL A 33 -9.35 12.35 4.26
CA VAL A 33 -8.79 12.97 5.48
C VAL A 33 -8.15 14.32 5.16
N GLY A 34 -7.38 14.41 4.07
CA GLY A 34 -6.75 15.66 3.64
C GLY A 34 -7.76 16.73 3.25
N LEU A 35 -8.84 16.37 2.55
CA LEU A 35 -9.92 17.29 2.19
C LEU A 35 -10.65 17.81 3.44
N MET A 36 -10.98 16.92 4.39
CA MET A 36 -11.62 17.31 5.64
C MET A 36 -10.71 18.22 6.48
N GLN A 37 -9.42 17.93 6.57
CA GLN A 37 -8.45 18.79 7.27
C GLN A 37 -8.30 20.16 6.59
N THR A 38 -8.27 20.19 5.26
CA THR A 38 -8.16 21.44 4.49
C THR A 38 -9.41 22.30 4.68
N TRP A 39 -10.60 21.69 4.62
CA TRP A 39 -11.86 22.40 4.85
C TRP A 39 -11.97 22.93 6.28
N ALA A 40 -11.67 22.10 7.30
CA ALA A 40 -11.63 22.53 8.69
C ALA A 40 -10.60 23.65 8.95
N SER A 41 -9.46 23.61 8.24
CA SER A 41 -8.45 24.67 8.32
C SER A 41 -8.95 26.00 7.76
N ALA A 42 -9.80 25.96 6.72
CA ALA A 42 -10.36 27.15 6.09
C ALA A 42 -11.49 27.79 6.95
N ASP A 43 -12.30 26.96 7.61
CA ASP A 43 -13.46 27.42 8.40
C ASP A 43 -13.07 27.88 9.81
N GLN A 44 -12.27 27.08 10.52
CA GLN A 44 -11.96 27.27 11.96
C GLN A 44 -10.49 27.62 12.21
N GLY A 45 -9.66 27.61 11.17
CA GLY A 45 -8.22 27.80 11.27
C GLY A 45 -7.43 26.51 11.45
N TYR A 46 -6.13 26.57 11.14
CA TYR A 46 -5.23 25.40 11.13
C TYR A 46 -5.10 24.70 12.48
N TRP A 47 -5.19 25.47 13.57
CA TRP A 47 -5.10 24.94 14.93
C TRP A 47 -6.24 23.95 15.23
N TYR A 48 -7.45 24.22 14.72
CA TYR A 48 -8.61 23.36 14.89
C TYR A 48 -8.51 22.10 14.03
N ALA A 49 -8.06 22.23 12.77
CA ALA A 49 -7.85 21.09 11.89
C ALA A 49 -6.81 20.08 12.39
N ARG A 50 -5.91 20.51 13.28
CA ARG A 50 -4.93 19.66 13.96
C ARG A 50 -5.26 19.38 15.42
N SER A 51 -6.40 19.85 15.92
CA SER A 51 -6.84 19.59 17.28
C SER A 51 -7.15 18.11 17.49
N SER A 52 -6.99 17.64 18.73
CA SER A 52 -7.41 16.30 19.12
C SER A 52 -8.92 16.11 18.97
N GLU A 53 -9.71 17.16 19.20
CA GLU A 53 -11.17 17.13 19.07
C GLU A 53 -11.58 16.79 17.63
N PHE A 54 -10.97 17.43 16.64
CA PHE A 54 -11.23 17.13 15.23
C PHE A 54 -10.71 15.75 14.83
N LEU A 55 -9.46 15.42 15.17
CA LEU A 55 -8.82 14.17 14.74
C LEU A 55 -9.40 12.90 15.40
N GLN A 56 -10.03 13.03 16.57
CA GLN A 56 -10.66 11.93 17.29
C GLN A 56 -12.14 11.76 16.92
N THR A 57 -12.69 12.59 16.03
CA THR A 57 -14.07 12.41 15.58
C THR A 57 -14.28 11.01 14.98
N PRO A 58 -15.45 10.40 15.22
CA PRO A 58 -15.74 9.03 14.79
C PRO A 58 -15.63 8.85 13.27
N LEU A 59 -15.94 9.89 12.49
CA LEU A 59 -15.81 9.89 11.04
C LEU A 59 -14.34 9.84 10.60
N LEU A 60 -13.46 10.69 11.15
CA LEU A 60 -12.03 10.66 10.84
C LEU A 60 -11.37 9.35 11.26
N GLN A 61 -11.82 8.76 12.37
CA GLN A 61 -11.37 7.43 12.78
C GLN A 61 -11.83 6.35 11.78
N PHE A 62 -13.09 6.36 11.35
CA PHE A 62 -13.59 5.43 10.34
C PHE A 62 -12.80 5.50 9.03
N VAL A 63 -12.58 6.70 8.50
CA VAL A 63 -11.82 6.93 7.26
C VAL A 63 -10.33 6.55 7.43
N ARG A 64 -9.77 6.69 8.64
CA ARG A 64 -8.42 6.20 8.94
C ARG A 64 -8.36 4.67 8.91
N TRP A 65 -9.36 3.99 9.45
CA TRP A 65 -9.47 2.54 9.43
C TRP A 65 -9.70 1.97 8.02
N MET A 66 -10.38 2.72 7.15
CA MET A 66 -10.53 2.38 5.72
C MET A 66 -9.19 2.25 4.98
N ARG A 67 -8.07 2.71 5.57
CA ARG A 67 -6.73 2.50 5.03
C ARG A 67 -6.23 1.06 5.16
N VAL A 68 -6.62 0.37 6.24
CA VAL A 68 -6.09 -0.96 6.62
C VAL A 68 -6.24 -2.02 5.52
N PRO A 69 -7.36 -2.10 4.77
CA PRO A 69 -7.47 -3.01 3.62
C PRO A 69 -6.43 -2.72 2.53
N GLY A 70 -6.18 -1.44 2.23
CA GLY A 70 -5.16 -1.02 1.27
C GLY A 70 -3.74 -1.37 1.73
N ASP A 71 -3.44 -1.13 3.01
CA ASP A 71 -2.16 -1.49 3.65
C ASP A 71 -1.93 -3.00 3.60
N THR A 72 -2.97 -3.81 3.79
CA THR A 72 -2.88 -5.26 3.72
C THR A 72 -2.57 -5.75 2.30
N ILE A 73 -3.27 -5.23 1.28
CA ILE A 73 -3.04 -5.60 -0.13
C ILE A 73 -1.63 -5.19 -0.57
N PHE A 74 -1.19 -3.99 -0.20
CA PHE A 74 0.17 -3.51 -0.50
C PHE A 74 1.23 -4.38 0.18
N ALA A 75 1.06 -4.71 1.46
CA ALA A 75 1.98 -5.56 2.20
C ALA A 75 2.11 -6.96 1.60
N LEU A 76 1.00 -7.56 1.13
CA LEU A 76 1.03 -8.84 0.43
C LEU A 76 1.80 -8.75 -0.90
N GLY A 77 1.61 -7.66 -1.65
CA GLY A 77 2.37 -7.40 -2.88
C GLY A 77 3.87 -7.23 -2.62
N ALA A 78 4.23 -6.45 -1.59
CA ALA A 78 5.61 -6.25 -1.18
C ALA A 78 6.27 -7.56 -0.71
N LEU A 79 5.56 -8.38 0.07
CA LEU A 79 6.06 -9.69 0.50
C LEU A 79 6.30 -10.62 -0.70
N ALA A 80 5.37 -10.68 -1.65
CA ALA A 80 5.53 -11.44 -2.88
C ALA A 80 6.75 -10.97 -3.69
N PHE A 81 6.99 -9.66 -3.75
CA PHE A 81 8.17 -9.07 -4.38
C PHE A 81 9.47 -9.44 -3.66
N VAL A 82 9.52 -9.32 -2.33
CA VAL A 82 10.70 -9.70 -1.53
C VAL A 82 11.02 -11.17 -1.70
N VAL A 83 10.02 -12.06 -1.63
CA VAL A 83 10.21 -13.50 -1.88
C VAL A 83 10.71 -13.76 -3.29
N PHE A 84 10.22 -13.03 -4.29
CA PHE A 84 10.71 -13.12 -5.66
C PHE A 84 12.19 -12.71 -5.78
N VAL A 85 12.59 -11.59 -5.16
CA VAL A 85 13.97 -11.11 -5.16
C VAL A 85 14.87 -12.09 -4.43
N LEU A 86 14.48 -12.55 -3.24
CA LEU A 86 15.25 -13.55 -2.47
C LEU A 86 15.43 -14.85 -3.25
N ARG A 87 14.38 -15.34 -3.92
CA ARG A 87 14.49 -16.51 -4.80
C ARG A 87 15.41 -16.26 -6.00
N THR A 88 15.47 -15.06 -6.53
CA THR A 88 16.33 -14.74 -7.67
C THR A 88 17.79 -14.58 -7.26
N VAL A 89 18.05 -14.02 -6.07
CA VAL A 89 19.40 -13.80 -5.53
C VAL A 89 19.99 -15.09 -4.93
N PHE A 90 19.21 -15.83 -4.14
CA PHE A 90 19.66 -17.03 -3.42
C PHE A 90 19.28 -18.35 -4.12
N GLY A 91 18.38 -18.31 -5.09
CA GLY A 91 18.01 -19.47 -5.88
C GLY A 91 19.20 -19.91 -6.72
N LYS A 92 19.87 -20.97 -6.26
CA LYS A 92 20.76 -21.77 -7.09
C LYS A 92 20.03 -22.05 -8.41
N ALA A 93 20.70 -21.77 -9.53
CA ALA A 93 20.22 -22.14 -10.87
C ALA A 93 19.96 -23.65 -10.90
N THR A 94 18.75 -24.08 -10.57
CA THR A 94 18.36 -25.49 -10.69
C THR A 94 18.14 -25.74 -12.17
N VAL A 95 19.24 -26.11 -12.84
CA VAL A 95 19.24 -26.65 -14.19
C VAL A 95 18.41 -27.93 -14.17
N ARG A 96 17.17 -27.83 -14.63
CA ARG A 96 16.41 -29.04 -15.00
C ARG A 96 17.04 -29.55 -16.30
N LYS A 97 17.97 -30.50 -16.18
CA LYS A 97 18.42 -31.33 -17.31
C LYS A 97 17.22 -32.15 -17.78
N GLY A 98 16.82 -31.92 -19.02
CA GLY A 98 15.93 -32.75 -19.82
C GLY A 98 16.32 -32.50 -21.26
#